data_AF-A0A1H6RDC3-F1
#
_entry.id   AF-A0A1H6RDC3-F1
#
_cell.length_a   1.000
_cell.length_b   1.000
_cell.length_c   1.000
_cell.angle_alpha   90.00
_cell.angle_beta   90.00
_cell.angle_gamma   90.00
#
_symmetry.space_group_name_H-M   'P 1'
#
loop_
_entity.id
_entity.type
_entity.pdbx_description
1 polymer ?
#
loop_
_entity_poly.entity_id
_entity_poly.type
_entity_poly.pdbx_seq_one_letter_code
_entity_poly.pdbx_strand_id
1 'polypeptide(L)'
;MTEEKIKEDRKLVGPHSAREVDMFWNRLIPGFPRHPAEIKDMNDMRMLIDGYDTGIRYMDDHLGMLMEELERQGIEDDVMIIITGDHGENLGELGIYAEHGTADKYTCNVPMIIKMPGSKEGHVDNELHYSLDILTTLCDLLDARKSDDWDGQSYASTLTEGKDNGRDYLVISQNAHVCQRSVRFDNWLYIRTYHDGYHLFDKHQLYDLKADPHETTDLSDEHPEVVKEAIETLATWHDEMLSKMNVPHDPMWTVLKEGGPYHANGHLEMYINERLIPTGRTEAAEKLRERHPHEFK
;
A
#
# COMPACT_ATOMS: atom_id res chain seq x y z
N MET A 1 14.54 8.26 -7.40
CA MET A 1 14.04 9.64 -7.60
C MET A 1 15.12 10.53 -8.24
N THR A 2 14.78 11.32 -9.26
CA THR A 2 15.68 12.28 -9.94
C THR A 2 15.04 13.67 -10.02
N GLU A 3 15.81 14.71 -10.35
CA GLU A 3 15.24 16.06 -10.56
C GLU A 3 14.23 16.09 -11.73
N GLU A 4 14.50 15.34 -12.79
CA GLU A 4 13.59 15.19 -13.93
C GLU A 4 12.27 14.56 -13.49
N LYS A 5 12.34 13.48 -12.70
CA LYS A 5 11.16 12.80 -12.18
C LYS A 5 10.35 13.71 -11.25
N ILE A 6 11.00 14.48 -10.37
CA ILE A 6 10.30 15.50 -9.55
C ILE A 6 9.59 16.52 -10.45
N LYS A 7 10.21 16.99 -11.54
CA LYS A 7 9.57 17.93 -12.47
C LYS A 7 8.36 17.30 -13.19
N GLU A 8 8.39 16.00 -13.45
CA GLU A 8 7.26 15.25 -14.00
C GLU A 8 6.16 15.07 -12.96
N ASP A 9 6.49 14.63 -11.75
CA ASP A 9 5.54 14.41 -10.66
C ASP A 9 4.83 15.68 -10.22
N ARG A 10 5.50 16.83 -10.31
CA ARG A 10 4.87 18.14 -10.06
C ARG A 10 3.78 18.52 -11.07
N LYS A 11 3.63 17.78 -12.17
CA LYS A 11 2.51 17.93 -13.11
C LYS A 11 1.33 17.04 -12.74
N LEU A 12 1.55 16.01 -11.93
CA LEU A 12 0.50 15.12 -11.44
C LEU A 12 -0.44 15.87 -10.48
N VAL A 13 -1.57 15.23 -10.23
CA VAL A 13 -2.67 15.74 -9.41
C VAL A 13 -3.10 14.67 -8.43
N GLY A 14 -3.99 15.05 -7.51
CA GLY A 14 -4.47 14.21 -6.43
C GLY A 14 -3.95 14.69 -5.08
N PRO A 15 -4.56 14.21 -3.99
CA PRO A 15 -4.01 14.44 -2.66
C PRO A 15 -2.63 13.78 -2.54
N HIS A 16 -1.75 14.27 -1.66
CA HIS A 16 -0.40 13.73 -1.47
C HIS A 16 0.48 13.76 -2.72
N SER A 17 0.20 14.66 -3.67
CA SER A 17 1.08 14.89 -4.82
C SER A 17 2.33 15.67 -4.42
N ALA A 18 3.32 15.76 -5.31
CA ALA A 18 4.51 16.60 -5.11
C ALA A 18 4.21 18.08 -4.79
N ARG A 19 3.00 18.57 -5.11
CA ARG A 19 2.56 19.96 -4.84
C ARG A 19 1.56 20.06 -3.68
N GLU A 20 1.12 18.94 -3.15
CA GLU A 20 0.11 18.82 -2.11
C GLU A 20 0.46 17.68 -1.15
N VAL A 21 1.61 17.73 -0.47
CA VAL A 21 2.07 16.61 0.39
C VAL A 21 1.14 16.40 1.60
N ASP A 22 0.41 17.44 2.04
CA ASP A 22 -0.58 17.39 3.12
C ASP A 22 -2.00 17.36 2.53
N MET A 23 -2.46 16.17 2.12
CA MET A 23 -3.76 15.97 1.46
C MET A 23 -3.89 16.84 0.21
N PHE A 24 -4.80 17.82 0.19
CA PHE A 24 -5.01 18.74 -0.95
C PHE A 24 -4.19 20.02 -0.85
N TRP A 25 -3.29 20.12 0.15
CA TRP A 25 -2.65 21.38 0.51
C TRP A 25 -1.13 21.28 0.60
N ASN A 26 -0.49 22.43 0.49
CA ASN A 26 0.95 22.60 0.69
C ASN A 26 1.24 23.34 2.01
N ARG A 27 0.65 22.88 3.11
CA ARG A 27 0.81 23.54 4.41
C ARG A 27 2.04 23.00 5.13
N LEU A 28 2.86 23.90 5.65
CA LEU A 28 3.80 23.53 6.70
C LEU A 28 3.02 23.29 7.98
N ILE A 29 3.18 22.12 8.59
CA ILE A 29 2.53 21.80 9.85
C ILE A 29 3.51 22.16 10.98
N PRO A 30 3.22 23.17 11.82
CA PRO A 30 4.20 23.68 12.81
C PRO A 30 4.73 22.63 13.79
N GLY A 31 3.97 21.56 14.05
CA GLY A 31 4.38 20.44 14.91
C GLY A 31 5.25 19.38 14.22
N PHE A 32 5.34 19.40 12.90
CA PHE A 32 6.05 18.39 12.10
C PHE A 32 7.02 19.07 11.13
N PRO A 33 8.10 19.70 11.64
CA PRO A 33 9.01 20.51 10.83
C PRO A 33 9.82 19.72 9.79
N ARG A 34 9.76 18.38 9.84
CA ARG A 34 10.41 17.48 8.88
C ARG A 34 9.47 17.00 7.77
N HIS A 35 8.19 17.37 7.83
CA HIS A 35 7.22 17.07 6.80
C HIS A 35 7.19 18.22 5.78
N PRO A 36 7.66 18.01 4.53
CA PRO A 36 7.63 19.06 3.51
C PRO A 36 6.20 19.46 3.16
N ALA A 37 6.01 20.74 2.85
CA ALA A 37 4.77 21.23 2.26
C ALA A 37 4.63 20.84 0.78
N GLU A 38 5.76 20.80 0.05
CA GLU A 38 5.87 20.40 -1.35
C GLU A 38 7.24 19.75 -1.60
N ILE A 39 7.33 18.94 -2.64
CA ILE A 39 8.57 18.42 -3.20
C ILE A 39 8.90 19.23 -4.46
N LYS A 40 9.76 20.26 -4.35
CA LYS A 40 10.15 21.11 -5.49
C LYS A 40 11.46 20.63 -6.12
N ASP A 41 12.35 20.08 -5.29
CA ASP A 41 13.68 19.67 -5.68
C ASP A 41 14.20 18.51 -4.80
N MET A 42 15.44 18.10 -5.04
CA MET A 42 16.08 17.01 -4.31
C MET A 42 16.35 17.32 -2.83
N ASN A 43 16.34 18.59 -2.40
CA ASN A 43 16.49 18.92 -0.97
C ASN A 43 15.18 18.68 -0.23
N ASP A 44 14.03 19.04 -0.82
CA ASP A 44 12.72 18.70 -0.23
C ASP A 44 12.52 17.18 -0.19
N MET A 45 12.91 16.47 -1.26
CA MET A 45 12.90 15.01 -1.30
C MET A 45 13.79 14.41 -0.20
N ARG A 46 14.99 14.94 -0.02
CA ARG A 46 15.88 14.51 1.06
C ARG A 46 15.28 14.77 2.44
N MET A 47 14.63 15.91 2.64
CA MET A 47 13.95 16.21 3.90
C MET A 47 12.85 15.19 4.21
N LEU A 48 12.07 14.78 3.20
CA LEU A 48 11.07 13.72 3.36
C LEU A 48 11.71 12.39 3.77
N ILE A 49 12.73 11.94 3.04
CA ILE A 49 13.43 10.68 3.31
C ILE A 49 14.12 10.70 4.68
N ASP A 50 14.89 11.75 4.99
CA ASP A 50 15.57 11.89 6.29
C ASP A 50 14.56 11.92 7.45
N GLY A 51 13.37 12.48 7.22
CA GLY A 51 12.24 12.46 8.14
C GLY A 51 11.75 11.03 8.41
N TYR A 52 11.48 10.28 7.34
CA TYR A 52 11.05 8.89 7.40
C TYR A 52 12.10 7.98 8.06
N ASP A 53 13.36 8.09 7.64
CA ASP A 53 14.50 7.34 8.21
C ASP A 53 14.71 7.65 9.70
N THR A 54 14.42 8.89 10.13
CA THR A 54 14.43 9.20 11.56
C THR A 54 13.32 8.49 12.31
N GLY A 55 12.13 8.36 11.72
CA GLY A 55 11.03 7.59 12.29
C GLY A 55 11.41 6.11 12.47
N ILE A 56 12.01 5.51 11.44
CA ILE A 56 12.55 4.15 11.50
C ILE A 56 13.58 4.03 12.62
N ARG A 57 14.58 4.93 12.63
CA ARG A 57 15.65 4.89 13.64
C ARG A 57 15.10 5.04 15.06
N TYR A 58 14.12 5.92 15.25
CA TYR A 58 13.47 6.10 16.54
C TYR A 58 12.80 4.81 17.01
N MET A 59 12.05 4.13 16.14
CA MET A 59 11.44 2.85 16.47
C MET A 59 12.49 1.77 16.75
N ASP A 60 13.55 1.70 15.95
CA ASP A 60 14.66 0.75 16.12
C ASP A 60 15.35 0.91 17.49
N ASP A 61 15.63 2.15 17.93
CA ASP A 61 16.19 2.42 19.26
C ASP A 61 15.26 1.90 20.38
N HIS A 62 13.93 2.06 20.24
CA HIS A 62 12.94 1.56 21.21
C HIS A 62 12.80 0.04 21.20
N LEU A 63 12.91 -0.59 20.03
CA LEU A 63 12.96 -2.05 19.93
C LEU A 63 14.22 -2.57 20.64
N GLY A 64 15.37 -1.93 20.47
CA GLY A 64 16.59 -2.25 21.21
C GLY A 64 16.38 -2.21 22.73
N MET A 65 15.74 -1.17 23.25
CA MET A 65 15.41 -1.07 24.68
C MET A 65 14.49 -2.20 25.16
N LEU A 66 13.51 -2.61 24.35
CA LEU A 66 12.63 -3.73 24.67
C LEU A 66 13.39 -5.06 24.69
N MET A 67 14.27 -5.28 23.71
CA MET A 67 15.09 -6.49 23.63
C MET A 67 16.04 -6.61 24.84
N GLU A 68 16.73 -5.52 25.21
CA GLU A 68 17.59 -5.48 26.40
C GLU A 68 16.81 -5.81 27.68
N GLU A 69 15.57 -5.36 27.79
CA GLU A 69 14.73 -5.64 28.95
C GLU A 69 14.27 -7.10 29.01
N LEU A 70 13.95 -7.72 27.86
CA LEU A 70 13.64 -9.15 27.75
C LEU A 70 14.84 -10.02 28.16
N GLU A 71 16.05 -9.65 27.71
CA GLU A 71 17.31 -10.30 28.10
C GLU A 71 17.55 -10.15 29.62
N ARG A 72 17.39 -8.94 30.16
CA ARG A 72 17.59 -8.66 31.60
C ARG A 72 16.65 -9.46 32.49
N GLN A 73 15.43 -9.72 32.03
CA GLN A 73 14.46 -10.56 32.74
C GLN A 73 14.73 -12.07 32.56
N GLY A 74 15.60 -12.45 31.62
CA GLY A 74 15.94 -13.84 31.33
C GLY A 74 14.81 -14.61 30.63
N ILE A 75 13.95 -13.92 29.88
CA ILE A 75 12.80 -14.53 29.18
C ILE A 75 12.91 -14.44 27.65
N GLU A 76 13.99 -13.88 27.12
CA GLU A 76 14.18 -13.67 25.67
C GLU A 76 14.06 -14.97 24.85
N ASP A 77 14.53 -16.09 25.41
CA ASP A 77 14.49 -17.41 24.77
C ASP A 77 13.14 -18.14 24.94
N ASP A 78 12.17 -17.55 25.64
CA ASP A 78 10.83 -18.09 25.89
C ASP A 78 9.71 -17.25 25.24
N VAL A 79 10.07 -16.18 24.51
CA VAL A 79 9.11 -15.27 23.87
C VAL A 79 9.18 -15.33 22.35
N MET A 80 8.01 -15.19 21.72
CA MET A 80 7.91 -14.92 20.29
C MET A 80 7.86 -13.41 20.07
N ILE A 81 8.74 -12.91 19.22
CA ILE A 81 8.84 -11.51 18.81
C ILE A 81 8.49 -11.42 17.33
N ILE A 82 7.54 -10.55 17.00
CA ILE A 82 7.06 -10.30 15.65
C ILE A 82 7.14 -8.80 15.41
N ILE A 83 7.93 -8.40 14.41
CA ILE A 83 8.07 -7.01 13.98
C ILE A 83 7.47 -6.90 12.57
N THR A 84 6.46 -6.05 12.42
CA THR A 84 5.76 -5.83 11.15
C THR A 84 5.17 -4.41 11.08
N GLY A 85 4.63 -4.05 9.92
CA GLY A 85 3.83 -2.84 9.70
C GLY A 85 2.40 -3.21 9.33
N ASP A 86 1.46 -2.32 9.61
CA ASP A 86 0.08 -2.43 9.12
C ASP A 86 -0.03 -2.04 7.64
N HIS A 87 0.79 -1.09 7.21
CA HIS A 87 1.01 -0.70 5.82
C HIS A 87 2.43 -0.15 5.63
N GLY A 88 2.82 0.06 4.36
CA GLY A 88 4.05 0.77 3.98
C GLY A 88 3.78 2.24 3.69
N GLU A 89 4.61 2.88 2.88
CA GLU A 89 4.54 4.33 2.61
C GLU A 89 5.08 4.63 1.21
N ASN A 90 4.35 5.42 0.41
CA ASN A 90 4.87 5.94 -0.84
C ASN A 90 5.73 7.18 -0.59
N LEU A 91 6.92 7.21 -1.18
CA LEU A 91 7.89 8.30 -1.05
C LEU A 91 8.20 8.90 -2.44
N GLY A 92 7.24 8.83 -3.36
CA GLY A 92 7.29 9.31 -4.73
C GLY A 92 6.82 8.28 -5.77
N GLU A 93 6.67 7.02 -5.37
CA GLU A 93 6.06 5.98 -6.20
C GLU A 93 4.62 6.39 -6.59
N LEU A 94 4.26 6.12 -7.84
CA LEU A 94 3.00 6.56 -8.46
C LEU A 94 2.71 8.08 -8.36
N GLY A 95 3.72 8.89 -8.04
CA GLY A 95 3.57 10.33 -7.83
C GLY A 95 2.96 10.72 -6.48
N ILE A 96 2.90 9.78 -5.54
CA ILE A 96 2.37 9.94 -4.18
C ILE A 96 3.54 10.12 -3.22
N TYR A 97 3.42 11.08 -2.29
CA TYR A 97 4.46 11.42 -1.33
C TYR A 97 3.87 11.48 0.09
N ALA A 98 4.45 10.68 0.99
CA ALA A 98 4.05 10.59 2.41
C ALA A 98 2.58 10.18 2.58
N GLU A 99 2.17 9.14 1.84
CA GLU A 99 0.86 8.50 1.98
C GLU A 99 0.90 7.02 1.52
N HIS A 100 -0.06 6.24 2.02
CA HIS A 100 -0.21 4.79 1.88
C HIS A 100 -1.62 4.45 1.36
N GLY A 101 -2.02 5.16 0.29
CA GLY A 101 -3.39 5.16 -0.21
C GLY A 101 -3.68 4.14 -1.32
N THR A 102 -2.67 3.59 -1.99
CA THR A 102 -2.82 2.80 -3.23
C THR A 102 -2.51 1.32 -3.07
N ALA A 103 -3.04 0.48 -3.97
CA ALA A 103 -2.86 -0.97 -3.91
C ALA A 103 -1.51 -1.43 -4.54
N ASP A 104 -0.48 -0.61 -4.42
CA ASP A 104 0.86 -0.78 -4.97
C ASP A 104 1.78 -1.57 -4.03
N LYS A 105 2.97 -1.90 -4.50
CA LYS A 105 3.95 -2.66 -3.72
C LYS A 105 4.44 -1.88 -2.49
N TYR A 106 4.69 -0.59 -2.59
CA TYR A 106 5.27 0.20 -1.49
C TYR A 106 4.30 0.44 -0.35
N THR A 107 3.00 0.56 -0.67
CA THR A 107 1.94 0.64 0.34
C THR A 107 1.66 -0.72 0.99
N CYS A 108 1.74 -1.82 0.24
CA CYS A 108 1.19 -3.10 0.70
C CYS A 108 2.23 -4.19 1.02
N ASN A 109 3.51 -4.00 0.69
CA ASN A 109 4.58 -4.91 1.05
C ASN A 109 5.28 -4.44 2.34
N VAL A 110 4.87 -5.00 3.47
CA VAL A 110 5.35 -4.63 4.80
C VAL A 110 6.44 -5.59 5.30
N PRO A 111 7.34 -5.14 6.20
CA PRO A 111 8.29 -6.04 6.83
C PRO A 111 7.57 -7.11 7.65
N MET A 112 8.15 -8.32 7.73
CA MET A 112 7.73 -9.38 8.64
C MET A 112 8.97 -10.09 9.16
N ILE A 113 9.38 -9.75 10.39
CA ILE A 113 10.52 -10.38 11.07
C ILE A 113 9.98 -11.13 12.27
N ILE A 114 10.21 -12.44 12.31
CA ILE A 114 9.72 -13.33 13.37
C ILE A 114 10.91 -14.03 14.03
N LYS A 115 11.05 -13.86 15.34
CA LYS A 115 11.97 -14.61 16.20
C LYS A 115 11.14 -15.39 17.22
N MET A 116 11.33 -16.70 17.33
CA MET A 116 10.64 -17.50 18.35
C MET A 116 11.50 -18.67 18.83
N PRO A 117 11.20 -19.26 19.99
CA PRO A 117 11.90 -20.44 20.46
C PRO A 117 11.70 -21.58 19.45
N GLY A 118 12.80 -22.18 18.98
CA GLY A 118 12.76 -23.26 17.99
C GLY A 118 12.50 -22.84 16.55
N SER A 119 12.48 -21.54 16.22
CA SER A 119 12.46 -21.13 14.80
C SER A 119 13.75 -21.51 14.08
N LYS A 120 13.64 -21.72 12.77
CA LYS A 120 14.77 -21.87 11.87
C LYS A 120 15.60 -20.58 11.82
N GLU A 121 16.84 -20.65 12.28
CA GLU A 121 17.75 -19.51 12.24
C GLU A 121 18.21 -19.17 10.80
N GLY A 122 18.32 -17.87 10.51
CA GLY A 122 18.91 -17.35 9.28
C GLY A 122 18.14 -17.66 8.00
N HIS A 123 16.86 -18.03 8.11
CA HIS A 123 16.00 -18.27 6.96
C HIS A 123 15.36 -16.97 6.46
N VAL A 124 15.33 -16.81 5.14
CA VAL A 124 14.63 -15.73 4.45
C VAL A 124 13.62 -16.38 3.52
N ASP A 125 12.34 -16.13 3.79
CA ASP A 125 11.24 -16.57 2.95
C ASP A 125 10.93 -15.48 1.91
N ASN A 126 10.80 -15.87 0.65
CA ASN A 126 10.46 -14.97 -0.47
C ASN A 126 9.07 -15.27 -1.06
N GLU A 127 8.33 -16.18 -0.42
CA GLU A 127 6.99 -16.57 -0.83
C GLU A 127 5.93 -15.52 -0.44
N LEU A 128 4.74 -15.63 -1.02
CA LEU A 128 3.66 -14.66 -0.82
C LEU A 128 2.76 -15.02 0.37
N HIS A 129 2.69 -14.09 1.34
CA HIS A 129 1.84 -14.19 2.53
C HIS A 129 1.05 -12.91 2.74
N TYR A 130 -0.15 -13.03 3.33
CA TYR A 130 -0.88 -11.88 3.85
C TYR A 130 -0.51 -11.63 5.31
N SER A 131 -0.61 -10.38 5.78
CA SER A 131 -0.47 -10.06 7.20
C SER A 131 -1.49 -10.81 8.08
N LEU A 132 -2.67 -11.16 7.57
CA LEU A 132 -3.70 -11.91 8.33
C LEU A 132 -3.30 -13.37 8.60
N ASP A 133 -2.36 -13.92 7.86
CA ASP A 133 -1.91 -15.32 8.00
C ASP A 133 -1.25 -15.60 9.33
N ILE A 134 -0.71 -14.55 9.95
CA ILE A 134 -0.13 -14.60 11.29
C ILE A 134 -1.09 -15.24 12.29
N LEU A 135 -2.40 -14.99 12.19
CA LEU A 135 -3.38 -15.54 13.11
C LEU A 135 -3.48 -17.06 12.96
N THR A 136 -3.57 -17.56 11.74
CA THR A 136 -3.59 -19.00 11.47
C THR A 136 -2.27 -19.68 11.79
N THR A 137 -1.15 -18.98 11.61
CA THR A 137 0.19 -19.44 11.99
C THR A 137 0.34 -19.55 13.50
N LEU A 138 -0.10 -18.55 14.25
CA LEU A 138 -0.12 -18.61 15.72
C LEU A 138 -1.00 -19.73 16.23
N CYS A 139 -2.16 -19.98 15.61
CA CYS A 139 -3.00 -21.11 15.97
C CYS A 139 -2.28 -22.45 15.82
N ASP A 140 -1.57 -22.67 14.72
CA ASP A 140 -0.83 -23.93 14.51
C ASP A 140 0.35 -24.07 15.48
N LEU A 141 1.07 -22.98 15.77
CA LEU A 141 2.21 -23.00 16.68
C LEU A 141 1.80 -23.20 18.16
N LEU A 142 0.61 -22.73 18.53
CA LEU A 142 0.12 -22.76 19.92
C LEU A 142 -0.91 -23.87 20.18
N ASP A 143 -1.17 -24.75 19.20
CA ASP A 143 -2.24 -25.76 19.25
C ASP A 143 -3.61 -25.15 19.62
N ALA A 144 -3.89 -23.96 19.05
CA ALA A 144 -5.14 -23.25 19.27
C ALA A 144 -6.13 -23.46 18.11
N ARG A 145 -7.42 -23.36 18.43
CA ARG A 145 -8.49 -23.54 17.45
C ARG A 145 -8.53 -22.36 16.46
N LYS A 146 -8.52 -22.68 15.16
CA LYS A 146 -8.81 -21.74 14.06
C LYS A 146 -10.31 -21.53 13.88
N SER A 147 -10.70 -20.35 13.42
CA SER A 147 -12.06 -20.12 12.92
C SER A 147 -12.19 -20.70 11.51
N ASP A 148 -13.32 -21.33 11.21
CA ASP A 148 -13.63 -21.82 9.86
C ASP A 148 -13.88 -20.66 8.86
N ASP A 149 -14.15 -19.46 9.39
CA ASP A 149 -14.42 -18.24 8.61
C ASP A 149 -13.16 -17.41 8.30
N TRP A 150 -11.97 -17.87 8.69
CA TRP A 150 -10.72 -17.14 8.41
C TRP A 150 -10.14 -17.53 7.05
N ASP A 151 -9.73 -16.53 6.27
CA ASP A 151 -9.05 -16.73 4.97
C ASP A 151 -7.53 -16.99 5.09
N GLY A 152 -7.02 -17.05 6.33
CA GLY A 152 -5.60 -17.23 6.61
C GLY A 152 -5.09 -18.62 6.23
N GLN A 153 -3.85 -18.67 5.76
CA GLN A 153 -3.11 -19.90 5.53
C GLN A 153 -1.85 -19.85 6.38
N SER A 154 -1.64 -20.89 7.19
CA SER A 154 -0.48 -20.92 8.06
C SER A 154 0.81 -21.16 7.28
N TYR A 155 1.85 -20.43 7.65
CA TYR A 155 3.24 -20.64 7.26
C TYR A 155 4.11 -21.14 8.43
N ALA A 156 3.51 -21.88 9.38
CA ALA A 156 4.24 -22.40 10.54
C ALA A 156 5.41 -23.31 10.16
N SER A 157 5.29 -24.10 9.08
CA SER A 157 6.37 -24.93 8.55
C SER A 157 7.55 -24.12 8.02
N THR A 158 7.30 -22.90 7.54
CA THR A 158 8.36 -21.96 7.15
C THR A 158 9.17 -21.56 8.38
N LEU A 159 8.48 -21.24 9.49
CA LEU A 159 9.13 -20.84 10.73
C LEU A 159 9.90 -21.96 11.41
N THR A 160 9.37 -23.19 11.43
CA THR A 160 9.98 -24.31 12.18
C THR A 160 10.96 -25.14 11.35
N GLU A 161 10.72 -25.27 10.05
CA GLU A 161 11.48 -26.18 9.17
C GLU A 161 12.23 -25.45 8.05
N GLY A 162 11.92 -24.17 7.79
CA GLY A 162 12.45 -23.43 6.64
C GLY A 162 11.93 -23.94 5.30
N LYS A 163 10.68 -24.41 5.28
CA LYS A 163 10.00 -24.86 4.06
C LYS A 163 9.19 -23.72 3.43
N ASP A 164 9.37 -23.55 2.13
CA ASP A 164 8.58 -22.63 1.31
C ASP A 164 7.09 -23.05 1.35
N ASN A 165 6.20 -22.12 1.67
CA ASN A 165 4.77 -22.39 1.84
C ASN A 165 3.92 -21.11 1.66
N GLY A 166 4.09 -20.39 0.55
CA GLY A 166 3.24 -19.25 0.23
C GLY A 166 2.14 -19.57 -0.79
N ARG A 167 1.44 -18.51 -1.17
CA ARG A 167 0.41 -18.53 -2.21
C ARG A 167 0.99 -18.25 -3.58
N ASP A 168 0.32 -18.77 -4.61
CA ASP A 168 0.62 -18.43 -6.00
C ASP A 168 0.34 -16.94 -6.31
N TYR A 169 -0.65 -16.36 -5.64
CA TYR A 169 -1.01 -14.95 -5.79
C TYR A 169 -1.62 -14.33 -4.52
N LEU A 170 -1.59 -13.01 -4.45
CA LEU A 170 -2.32 -12.20 -3.48
C LEU A 170 -3.24 -11.20 -4.20
N VAL A 171 -4.39 -10.91 -3.60
CA VAL A 171 -5.28 -9.82 -3.99
C VAL A 171 -5.35 -8.82 -2.84
N ILE A 172 -5.00 -7.57 -3.14
CA ILE A 172 -4.92 -6.50 -2.15
C ILE A 172 -5.93 -5.42 -2.53
N SER A 173 -6.62 -4.85 -1.54
CA SER A 173 -7.66 -3.83 -1.76
C SER A 173 -7.37 -2.57 -0.96
N GLN A 174 -7.55 -1.41 -1.60
CA GLN A 174 -7.46 -0.09 -0.96
C GLN A 174 -8.70 0.73 -1.32
N ASN A 175 -9.39 1.24 -0.29
CA ASN A 175 -10.72 1.85 -0.45
C ASN A 175 -10.91 3.19 0.28
N ALA A 176 -9.87 3.69 0.97
CA ALA A 176 -9.97 4.89 1.81
C ALA A 176 -9.58 6.19 1.06
N HIS A 177 -8.53 6.14 0.22
CA HIS A 177 -8.03 7.27 -0.59
C HIS A 177 -8.35 7.09 -2.07
N VAL A 178 -8.21 5.86 -2.57
CA VAL A 178 -8.66 5.39 -3.88
C VAL A 178 -9.63 4.23 -3.69
N CYS A 179 -10.24 3.73 -4.76
CA CYS A 179 -10.83 2.39 -4.78
C CYS A 179 -10.08 1.55 -5.81
N GLN A 180 -9.14 0.73 -5.33
CA GLN A 180 -8.27 -0.12 -6.14
C GLN A 180 -8.26 -1.56 -5.62
N ARG A 181 -8.05 -2.48 -6.55
CA ARG A 181 -7.60 -3.85 -6.25
C ARG A 181 -6.38 -4.18 -7.05
N SER A 182 -5.40 -4.83 -6.45
CA SER A 182 -4.27 -5.39 -7.16
C SER A 182 -4.20 -6.91 -7.08
N VAL A 183 -3.55 -7.52 -8.06
CA VAL A 183 -3.19 -8.94 -8.08
C VAL A 183 -1.68 -9.03 -8.18
N ARG A 184 -1.05 -9.59 -7.16
CA ARG A 184 0.38 -9.88 -7.08
C ARG A 184 0.59 -11.36 -7.36
N PHE A 185 1.29 -11.70 -8.44
CA PHE A 185 1.56 -13.08 -8.86
C PHE A 185 2.87 -13.13 -9.65
N ASP A 186 3.63 -14.23 -9.59
CA ASP A 186 4.96 -14.35 -10.20
C ASP A 186 5.86 -13.11 -9.94
N ASN A 187 6.25 -12.37 -10.97
CA ASN A 187 6.93 -11.06 -10.86
C ASN A 187 5.99 -9.87 -11.12
N TRP A 188 4.72 -10.13 -11.45
CA TRP A 188 3.77 -9.11 -11.86
C TRP A 188 2.99 -8.52 -10.69
N LEU A 189 2.71 -7.22 -10.80
CA LEU A 189 1.66 -6.56 -10.06
C LEU A 189 0.71 -5.89 -11.04
N TYR A 190 -0.52 -6.37 -11.08
CA TYR A 190 -1.60 -5.72 -11.80
C TYR A 190 -2.44 -4.91 -10.83
N ILE A 191 -2.77 -3.66 -11.17
CA ILE A 191 -3.66 -2.79 -10.39
C ILE A 191 -4.89 -2.44 -11.25
N ARG A 192 -6.07 -2.61 -10.68
CA ARG A 192 -7.35 -2.18 -11.23
C ARG A 192 -7.91 -1.02 -10.43
N THR A 193 -8.09 0.12 -11.10
CA THR A 193 -8.68 1.32 -10.52
C THR A 193 -10.18 1.41 -10.81
N TYR A 194 -10.98 1.51 -9.76
CA TYR A 194 -12.44 1.72 -9.82
C TYR A 194 -12.80 3.18 -9.52
N HIS A 195 -12.04 3.81 -8.63
CA HIS A 195 -12.07 5.24 -8.35
C HIS A 195 -10.64 5.70 -8.08
N ASP A 196 -10.17 6.74 -8.77
CA ASP A 196 -8.75 7.12 -8.79
C ASP A 196 -8.33 8.09 -7.69
N GLY A 197 -9.24 8.50 -6.80
CA GLY A 197 -8.94 9.46 -5.73
C GLY A 197 -8.45 10.81 -6.24
N TYR A 198 -8.80 11.15 -7.49
CA TYR A 198 -8.33 12.34 -8.22
C TYR A 198 -6.87 12.31 -8.67
N HIS A 199 -6.21 11.15 -8.63
CA HIS A 199 -4.85 10.99 -9.13
C HIS A 199 -4.76 10.82 -10.65
N LEU A 200 -5.90 10.70 -11.34
CA LEU A 200 -5.98 10.39 -12.77
C LEU A 200 -5.35 9.04 -13.17
N PHE A 201 -5.23 8.09 -12.24
CA PHE A 201 -4.78 6.73 -12.54
C PHE A 201 -5.58 6.07 -13.65
N ASP A 202 -4.90 5.32 -14.50
CA ASP A 202 -5.55 4.53 -15.52
C ASP A 202 -6.30 3.35 -14.90
N LYS A 203 -7.28 2.84 -15.66
CA LYS A 203 -8.14 1.76 -15.20
C LYS A 203 -7.37 0.48 -14.91
N HIS A 204 -6.35 0.23 -15.73
CA HIS A 204 -5.48 -0.94 -15.69
C HIS A 204 -4.04 -0.43 -15.66
N GLN A 205 -3.26 -0.90 -14.70
CA GLN A 205 -1.81 -0.70 -14.64
C GLN A 205 -1.17 -2.07 -14.39
N LEU A 206 -0.02 -2.33 -15.00
CA LEU A 206 0.72 -3.58 -14.86
C LEU A 206 2.22 -3.28 -14.74
N TYR A 207 2.86 -3.89 -13.74
CA TYR A 207 4.28 -3.70 -13.46
C TYR A 207 5.00 -5.03 -13.32
N ASP A 208 6.16 -5.17 -13.94
CA ASP A 208 7.12 -6.26 -13.63
C ASP A 208 7.98 -5.80 -12.45
N LEU A 209 7.67 -6.28 -11.24
CA LEU A 209 8.34 -5.87 -10.01
C LEU A 209 9.80 -6.37 -9.89
N LYS A 210 10.22 -7.30 -10.75
CA LYS A 210 11.60 -7.75 -10.82
C LYS A 210 12.44 -6.82 -11.68
N ALA A 211 11.89 -6.37 -12.82
CA ALA A 211 12.57 -5.45 -13.72
C ALA A 211 12.44 -3.98 -13.29
N ASP A 212 11.29 -3.63 -12.73
CA ASP A 212 10.89 -2.29 -12.29
C ASP A 212 10.33 -2.35 -10.86
N PRO A 213 11.19 -2.49 -9.84
CA PRO A 213 10.75 -2.63 -8.45
C PRO A 213 10.07 -1.39 -7.90
N HIS A 214 10.10 -0.26 -8.62
CA HIS A 214 9.57 1.07 -8.26
C HIS A 214 8.30 1.46 -9.05
N GLU A 215 7.74 0.56 -9.85
CA GLU A 215 6.45 0.76 -10.53
C GLU A 215 6.40 2.04 -11.40
N THR A 216 7.50 2.30 -12.11
CA THR A 216 7.70 3.51 -12.90
C THR A 216 7.20 3.40 -14.33
N THR A 217 7.07 2.19 -14.87
CA THR A 217 6.69 1.92 -16.25
C THR A 217 5.46 1.01 -16.28
N ASP A 218 4.32 1.56 -16.70
CA ASP A 218 3.11 0.76 -16.92
C ASP A 218 3.25 -0.05 -18.21
N LEU A 219 3.13 -1.37 -18.09
CA LEU A 219 3.25 -2.37 -19.15
C LEU A 219 1.90 -2.92 -19.59
N SER A 220 0.78 -2.35 -19.13
CA SER A 220 -0.57 -2.85 -19.37
C SER A 220 -0.94 -2.94 -20.86
N ASP A 221 -0.50 -1.97 -21.66
CA ASP A 221 -0.70 -1.95 -23.12
C ASP A 221 0.24 -2.90 -23.88
N GLU A 222 1.44 -3.16 -23.34
CA GLU A 222 2.47 -4.00 -23.95
C GLU A 222 2.21 -5.50 -23.71
N HIS A 223 1.60 -5.82 -22.56
CA HIS A 223 1.33 -7.18 -22.10
C HIS A 223 -0.17 -7.44 -21.83
N PRO A 224 -1.05 -7.26 -22.83
CA PRO A 224 -2.49 -7.43 -22.66
C PRO A 224 -2.90 -8.87 -22.29
N GLU A 225 -2.07 -9.87 -22.59
CA GLU A 225 -2.25 -11.25 -22.15
C GLU A 225 -2.10 -11.40 -20.63
N VAL A 226 -1.11 -10.74 -20.04
CA VAL A 226 -0.87 -10.76 -18.58
C VAL A 226 -1.98 -9.98 -17.85
N VAL A 227 -2.44 -8.87 -18.43
CA VAL A 227 -3.59 -8.13 -17.90
C VAL A 227 -4.85 -9.01 -17.88
N LYS A 228 -5.10 -9.81 -18.93
CA LYS A 228 -6.25 -10.72 -18.98
C LYS A 228 -6.17 -11.81 -17.92
N GLU A 229 -5.01 -12.41 -17.76
CA GLU A 229 -4.75 -13.40 -16.71
C GLU A 229 -5.03 -12.80 -15.32
N ALA A 230 -4.48 -11.61 -15.03
CA ALA A 230 -4.72 -10.93 -13.76
C ALA A 230 -6.19 -10.57 -13.53
N ILE A 231 -6.92 -10.19 -14.57
CA ILE A 231 -8.38 -9.95 -14.49
C ILE A 231 -9.14 -11.24 -14.17
N GLU A 232 -8.77 -12.36 -14.79
CA GLU A 232 -9.38 -13.67 -14.54
C GLU A 232 -9.09 -14.15 -13.10
N THR A 233 -7.84 -14.01 -12.64
CA THR A 233 -7.45 -14.28 -11.25
C THR A 233 -8.24 -13.43 -10.27
N LEU A 234 -8.33 -12.11 -10.52
CA LEU A 234 -9.11 -11.20 -9.67
C LEU A 234 -10.60 -11.57 -9.62
N ALA A 235 -11.18 -11.93 -10.77
CA ALA A 235 -12.59 -12.31 -10.84
C ALA A 235 -12.85 -13.62 -10.09
N THR A 236 -11.99 -14.62 -10.28
CA THR A 236 -12.08 -15.91 -9.59
C THR A 236 -11.98 -15.73 -8.07
N TRP A 237 -10.96 -15.00 -7.61
CA TRP A 237 -10.82 -14.66 -6.19
C TRP A 237 -12.05 -13.94 -5.64
N HIS A 238 -12.58 -12.96 -6.38
CA HIS A 238 -13.75 -12.21 -5.94
C HIS A 238 -15.00 -13.08 -5.80
N ASP A 239 -15.25 -13.98 -6.75
CA ASP A 239 -16.36 -14.94 -6.69
C ASP A 239 -16.20 -15.90 -5.50
N GLU A 240 -14.97 -16.37 -5.23
CA GLU A 240 -14.66 -17.20 -4.07
C GLU A 240 -14.92 -16.46 -2.76
N MET A 241 -14.45 -15.22 -2.62
CA MET A 241 -14.68 -14.42 -1.41
C MET A 241 -16.17 -14.18 -1.18
N LEU A 242 -16.91 -13.76 -2.21
CA LEU A 242 -18.36 -13.56 -2.12
C LEU A 242 -19.11 -14.83 -1.71
N SER A 243 -18.64 -16.00 -2.13
CA SER A 243 -19.25 -17.29 -1.77
C SER A 243 -19.08 -17.67 -0.29
N LYS A 244 -18.02 -17.17 0.36
CA LYS A 244 -17.70 -17.41 1.78
C LYS A 244 -18.28 -16.37 2.73
N MET A 245 -18.55 -15.16 2.23
CA MET A 245 -19.03 -14.07 3.06
C MET A 245 -20.44 -14.31 3.62
N ASN A 246 -20.63 -13.97 4.89
CA ASN A 246 -21.95 -13.98 5.55
C ASN A 246 -22.96 -13.03 4.87
N VAL A 247 -22.46 -11.94 4.29
CA VAL A 247 -23.24 -11.00 3.48
C VAL A 247 -22.54 -10.92 2.13
N PRO A 248 -23.12 -11.45 1.03
CA PRO A 248 -22.47 -11.52 -0.28
C PRO A 248 -22.52 -10.15 -0.99
N HIS A 249 -22.00 -9.13 -0.32
CA HIS A 249 -21.92 -7.77 -0.81
C HIS A 249 -20.51 -7.26 -0.53
N ASP A 250 -19.76 -7.05 -1.61
CA ASP A 250 -18.39 -6.55 -1.52
C ASP A 250 -18.40 -5.09 -1.03
N PRO A 251 -17.72 -4.78 0.11
CA PRO A 251 -17.71 -3.46 0.73
C PRO A 251 -17.21 -2.34 -0.18
N MET A 252 -16.33 -2.62 -1.15
CA MET A 252 -15.85 -1.62 -2.10
C MET A 252 -17.02 -1.02 -2.90
N TRP A 253 -18.03 -1.81 -3.24
CA TRP A 253 -19.23 -1.29 -3.92
C TRP A 253 -20.10 -0.43 -3.02
N THR A 254 -20.02 -0.57 -1.69
CA THR A 254 -20.65 0.40 -0.77
C THR A 254 -19.96 1.75 -0.89
N VAL A 255 -18.63 1.77 -0.78
CA VAL A 255 -17.81 2.99 -0.91
C VAL A 255 -18.11 3.71 -2.22
N LEU A 256 -18.10 2.98 -3.34
CA LEU A 256 -18.42 3.55 -4.65
C LEU A 256 -19.86 4.09 -4.76
N LYS A 257 -20.84 3.42 -4.12
CA LYS A 257 -22.23 3.90 -4.09
C LYS A 257 -22.41 5.14 -3.22
N GLU A 258 -21.57 5.32 -2.21
CA GLU A 258 -21.57 6.48 -1.31
C GLU A 258 -20.83 7.70 -1.89
N GLY A 259 -20.35 7.60 -3.13
CA GLY A 259 -19.66 8.69 -3.84
C GLY A 259 -18.15 8.51 -3.93
N GLY A 260 -17.61 7.39 -3.45
CA GLY A 260 -16.19 7.08 -3.57
C GLY A 260 -15.44 7.12 -2.22
N PRO A 261 -14.10 7.03 -2.27
CA PRO A 261 -13.24 6.88 -1.10
C PRO A 261 -13.34 8.09 -0.17
N TYR A 262 -13.40 7.83 1.14
CA TYR A 262 -13.68 8.83 2.17
C TYR A 262 -12.74 10.05 2.12
N HIS A 263 -11.45 9.85 1.86
CA HIS A 263 -10.45 10.92 1.86
C HIS A 263 -10.51 11.81 0.61
N ALA A 264 -11.20 11.37 -0.45
CA ALA A 264 -11.37 12.15 -1.68
C ALA A 264 -12.79 12.73 -1.81
N ASN A 265 -13.81 11.90 -1.60
CA ASN A 265 -15.20 12.19 -1.92
C ASN A 265 -15.70 13.55 -1.38
N GLY A 266 -16.19 14.41 -2.27
CA GLY A 266 -16.76 15.72 -1.94
C GLY A 266 -15.73 16.86 -1.89
N HIS A 267 -14.47 16.59 -2.20
CA HIS A 267 -13.41 17.59 -2.21
C HIS A 267 -13.05 18.09 -3.61
N LEU A 268 -13.58 17.50 -4.68
CA LEU A 268 -13.08 17.78 -6.03
C LEU A 268 -13.29 19.23 -6.47
N GLU A 269 -14.46 19.82 -6.21
CA GLU A 269 -14.73 21.20 -6.61
C GLU A 269 -13.78 22.19 -5.94
N MET A 270 -13.57 22.02 -4.63
CA MET A 270 -12.62 22.81 -3.85
C MET A 270 -11.19 22.60 -4.37
N TYR A 271 -10.77 21.35 -4.61
CA TYR A 271 -9.43 21.06 -5.13
C TYR A 271 -9.20 21.71 -6.50
N ILE A 272 -10.18 21.67 -7.40
CA ILE A 272 -10.08 22.32 -8.71
C ILE A 272 -9.93 23.84 -8.57
N ASN A 273 -10.84 24.47 -7.81
CA ASN A 273 -10.96 25.93 -7.78
C ASN A 273 -9.87 26.58 -6.94
N GLU A 274 -9.45 25.95 -5.85
CA GLU A 274 -8.48 26.52 -4.90
C GLU A 274 -7.04 26.05 -5.16
N ARG A 275 -6.85 24.90 -5.81
CA ARG A 275 -5.53 24.34 -6.10
C ARG A 275 -5.23 24.26 -7.57
N LEU A 276 -5.95 23.46 -8.36
CA LEU A 276 -5.53 23.12 -9.72
C LEU A 276 -5.51 24.33 -10.65
N ILE A 277 -6.60 25.11 -10.73
CA ILE A 277 -6.67 26.29 -11.60
C ILE A 277 -5.65 27.37 -11.19
N PRO A 278 -5.58 27.80 -9.91
CA PRO A 278 -4.62 28.83 -9.48
C PRO A 278 -3.15 28.46 -9.71
N THR A 279 -2.86 27.15 -9.77
CA THR A 279 -1.49 26.63 -9.94
C THR A 279 -1.16 26.22 -11.37
N GLY A 280 -2.03 26.54 -12.34
CA GLY A 280 -1.80 26.34 -13.77
C GLY A 280 -2.09 24.92 -14.28
N ARG A 281 -2.80 24.09 -13.52
CA ARG A 281 -3.16 22.69 -13.86
C ARG A 281 -4.59 22.57 -14.41
N THR A 282 -5.01 23.53 -15.23
CA THR A 282 -6.39 23.59 -15.78
C THR A 282 -6.75 22.37 -16.61
N GLU A 283 -5.84 21.84 -17.43
CA GLU A 283 -6.09 20.63 -18.23
C GLU A 283 -6.40 19.41 -17.34
N ALA A 284 -5.68 19.25 -16.23
CA ALA A 284 -5.95 18.17 -15.27
C ALA A 284 -7.30 18.39 -14.56
N ALA A 285 -7.66 19.64 -14.25
CA ALA A 285 -8.98 19.96 -13.70
C ALA A 285 -10.12 19.61 -14.67
N GLU A 286 -9.94 19.85 -15.97
CA GLU A 286 -10.93 19.45 -17.00
C GLU A 286 -11.07 17.93 -17.05
N LYS A 287 -9.97 17.19 -17.10
CA LYS A 287 -9.98 15.71 -17.07
C LYS A 287 -10.68 15.16 -15.83
N LEU A 288 -10.45 15.77 -14.66
CA LEU A 288 -11.13 15.35 -13.43
C LEU A 288 -12.63 15.65 -13.45
N ARG A 289 -13.07 16.78 -14.03
CA ARG A 289 -14.51 17.06 -14.21
C ARG A 289 -15.18 16.05 -15.13
N GLU A 290 -14.49 15.63 -16.19
CA GLU A 290 -14.98 14.61 -17.12
C GLU A 290 -15.06 13.23 -16.46
N ARG A 291 -14.07 12.88 -15.63
CA ARG A 291 -13.99 11.58 -14.95
C ARG A 291 -14.94 11.46 -13.77
N HIS A 292 -15.17 12.55 -13.03
CA HIS A 292 -16.01 12.60 -11.83
C HIS A 292 -17.16 13.61 -11.95
N PRO A 293 -18.05 13.48 -12.95
CA PRO A 293 -19.09 14.47 -13.20
C PRO A 293 -20.20 14.46 -12.15
N HIS A 294 -20.21 13.50 -11.23
CA HIS A 294 -21.23 13.36 -10.19
C HIS A 294 -21.01 14.32 -9.02
N GLU A 295 -19.80 14.83 -8.81
CA GLU A 295 -19.48 15.78 -7.74
C GLU A 295 -19.86 17.23 -8.05
N PHE A 296 -20.38 17.49 -9.25
CA PHE A 296 -20.81 18.83 -9.69
C PHE A 296 -22.32 18.92 -9.94
N LYS A 297 -23.08 17.94 -9.43
CA LYS A 297 -24.54 17.84 -9.62
C LYS A 297 -25.32 18.28 -8.41
#